data_AF-A0A6V7TPC1-F1
#
_entry.id   AF-A0A6V7TPC1-F1
#
_cell.length_a   1.000
_cell.length_b   1.000
_cell.length_c   1.000
_cell.angle_alpha   90.00
_cell.angle_beta   90.00
_cell.angle_gamma   90.00
#
_symmetry.space_group_name_H-M   'P 1'
#
loop_
_entity.id
_entity.type
_entity.pdbx_description
1 polymer ?
#
loop_
_entity_poly.entity_id
_entity_poly.type
_entity_poly.pdbx_seq_one_letter_code
_entity_poly.pdbx_strand_id
1 'polypeptide(L)'
;MLRMCSYEDLKQIEQNSQQYHQNQQQTAKQILVDAMAISGTRNCVVRMAEIINNQEVSPHKAAYTISQLTGLQSPSNSIVKEVQKLCQSEQVKNRPIVLVEQYEKATTLQEKLNALASLGNAGIDTSTPQLEQIIKDRSEPSLSRAKAIDALRRLTTKQPMTLQHMLLPIYLNNQEDPNVRIVALQILMRTQPEPSVIDQIIYTMSQEPNKRVKAYTYQTMKMVAKSKNPADRQMSKHVKNAMQSANVDEQQLWSYAKWQIPVYSPEQEEGIFLTLATEYSQRSWMPSLSYMKIDSYFKDQSNVNDLVFYLMKNQPLYGQDYTKSRNRRTVPIRGIDRRKFEQENNENTQQLKDMHSQLGIKSRHGGYSYNDRYSRSGQQQEQQQQYSHNNNINVFCTRIGDVDHSCFEIQNSYLNQTTQQQQQESSMPTLPQCLLN
;
A
#
# COMPACT_ATOMS: atom_id res chain seq x y z
N MET A 1 8.34 -6.30 -31.15
CA MET A 1 9.37 -5.48 -31.82
C MET A 1 10.72 -5.56 -31.10
N LEU A 2 10.84 -5.12 -29.84
CA LEU A 2 12.09 -5.15 -29.07
C LEU A 2 12.78 -6.52 -28.98
N ARG A 3 12.01 -7.62 -28.99
CA ARG A 3 12.58 -8.99 -29.02
C ARG A 3 13.45 -9.27 -30.25
N MET A 4 13.30 -8.52 -31.34
CA MET A 4 14.06 -8.67 -32.58
C MET A 4 15.16 -7.62 -32.74
N CYS A 5 15.26 -6.66 -31.82
CA CYS A 5 16.25 -5.58 -31.90
C CYS A 5 17.66 -6.12 -31.61
N SER A 6 18.61 -5.67 -32.44
CA SER A 6 20.03 -5.76 -32.11
C SER A 6 20.37 -4.86 -30.93
N TYR A 7 21.56 -5.02 -30.37
CA TYR A 7 22.00 -4.17 -29.27
C TYR A 7 22.19 -2.70 -29.72
N GLU A 8 22.60 -2.50 -30.97
CA GLU A 8 22.77 -1.22 -31.63
C GLU A 8 21.41 -0.53 -31.84
N ASP A 9 20.38 -1.28 -32.24
CA ASP A 9 19.02 -0.74 -32.37
C ASP A 9 18.52 -0.20 -31.03
N LEU A 10 18.78 -0.92 -29.92
CA LEU A 10 18.39 -0.48 -28.58
C LEU A 10 19.08 0.84 -28.19
N LYS A 11 20.36 1.00 -28.53
CA LYS A 11 21.08 2.26 -28.32
C LYS A 11 20.52 3.38 -29.18
N GLN A 12 20.19 3.10 -30.44
CA GLN A 12 19.63 4.08 -31.35
C GLN A 12 18.26 4.57 -30.86
N ILE A 13 17.40 3.67 -30.37
CA ILE A 13 16.09 4.05 -29.80
C ILE A 13 16.27 5.01 -28.64
N GLU A 14 17.26 4.80 -27.78
CA GLU A 14 17.55 5.71 -26.68
C GLU A 14 18.12 7.05 -27.17
N GLN A 15 19.03 7.05 -28.13
CA GLN A 15 19.56 8.27 -28.72
C GLN A 15 18.47 9.11 -29.36
N ASN A 16 17.52 8.46 -30.05
CA ASN A 16 16.35 9.13 -30.62
C ASN A 16 15.48 9.79 -29.55
N SER A 17 15.56 9.40 -28.27
CA SER A 17 14.83 10.07 -27.20
C SER A 17 15.43 11.43 -26.81
N GLN A 18 16.67 11.72 -27.21
CA GLN A 18 17.35 13.00 -26.93
C GLN A 18 16.71 14.19 -27.65
N GLN A 19 15.89 13.94 -28.68
CA GLN A 19 15.15 14.99 -29.38
C GLN A 19 13.98 15.56 -28.55
N TYR A 20 13.60 14.90 -27.46
CA TYR A 20 12.48 15.32 -26.60
C TYR A 20 12.94 16.19 -25.43
N HIS A 21 11.98 16.89 -24.81
CA HIS A 21 12.24 17.62 -23.57
C HIS A 21 12.68 16.67 -22.43
N GLN A 22 13.47 17.19 -21.48
CA GLN A 22 14.10 16.40 -20.42
C GLN A 22 13.12 15.47 -19.66
N ASN A 23 11.91 15.95 -19.32
CA ASN A 23 10.89 15.14 -18.64
C ASN A 23 10.36 13.99 -19.53
N GLN A 24 10.20 14.24 -20.83
CA GLN A 24 9.78 13.24 -21.80
C GLN A 24 10.89 12.22 -22.06
N GLN A 25 12.15 12.67 -22.10
CA GLN A 25 13.31 11.79 -22.22
C GLN A 25 13.43 10.84 -21.03
N GLN A 26 13.25 11.34 -19.80
CA GLN A 26 13.22 10.50 -18.59
C GLN A 26 12.07 9.48 -18.64
N THR A 27 10.88 9.91 -19.04
CA THR A 27 9.72 9.03 -19.20
C THR A 27 9.98 7.95 -20.26
N ALA A 28 10.53 8.34 -21.41
CA ALA A 28 10.88 7.42 -22.49
C ALA A 28 11.92 6.38 -22.03
N LYS A 29 12.96 6.81 -21.30
CA LYS A 29 13.96 5.90 -20.71
C LYS A 29 13.31 4.91 -19.75
N GLN A 30 12.41 5.37 -18.87
CA GLN A 30 11.70 4.48 -17.94
C GLN A 30 10.83 3.45 -18.66
N ILE A 31 10.13 3.84 -19.72
CA ILE A 31 9.31 2.94 -20.54
C ILE A 31 10.19 1.92 -21.28
N LEU A 32 11.28 2.38 -21.88
CA LEU A 32 12.20 1.52 -22.64
C LEU A 32 12.82 0.44 -21.74
N VAL A 33 13.22 0.81 -20.52
CA VAL A 33 13.79 -0.12 -19.54
C VAL A 33 12.79 -1.20 -19.12
N ASP A 34 11.52 -0.86 -18.89
CA ASP A 34 10.49 -1.85 -18.60
C ASP A 34 10.23 -2.77 -19.80
N ALA A 35 10.17 -2.18 -21.00
CA ALA A 35 9.92 -2.93 -22.21
C ALA A 35 11.07 -3.91 -22.53
N MET A 36 12.32 -3.54 -22.21
CA MET A 36 13.48 -4.44 -22.29
C MET A 36 13.36 -5.59 -21.28
N ALA A 37 12.99 -5.32 -20.04
CA ALA A 37 12.84 -6.35 -19.01
C ALA A 37 11.74 -7.36 -19.37
N ILE A 38 10.59 -6.90 -19.86
CA ILE A 38 9.48 -7.74 -20.34
C ILE A 38 9.87 -8.52 -21.60
N SER A 39 10.66 -7.90 -22.50
CA SER A 39 11.10 -8.57 -23.73
C SER A 39 12.02 -9.75 -23.44
N GLY A 40 12.91 -9.60 -22.44
CA GLY A 40 13.66 -10.72 -21.87
C GLY A 40 14.72 -11.35 -22.75
N THR A 41 15.01 -10.77 -23.92
CA THR A 41 16.06 -11.27 -24.82
C THR A 41 17.44 -10.87 -24.31
N ARG A 42 18.48 -11.61 -24.74
CA ARG A 42 19.86 -11.35 -24.30
C ARG A 42 20.27 -9.88 -24.49
N ASN A 43 20.02 -9.29 -25.66
CA ASN A 43 20.40 -7.91 -25.95
C ASN A 43 19.66 -6.92 -25.04
N CYS A 44 18.37 -7.15 -24.78
CA CYS A 44 17.57 -6.35 -23.85
C CYS A 44 18.13 -6.44 -22.43
N VAL A 45 18.45 -7.64 -21.94
CA VAL A 45 18.99 -7.86 -20.60
C VAL A 45 20.36 -7.19 -20.44
N VAL A 46 21.25 -7.32 -21.43
CA VAL A 46 22.58 -6.66 -21.42
C VAL A 46 22.42 -5.13 -21.37
N ARG A 47 21.62 -4.55 -22.28
CA ARG A 47 21.46 -3.08 -22.32
C ARG A 47 20.79 -2.55 -21.05
N MET A 48 19.78 -3.23 -20.56
CA MET A 48 19.12 -2.91 -19.30
C MET A 48 20.09 -2.99 -18.11
N ALA A 49 20.95 -4.02 -18.06
CA ALA A 49 21.97 -4.15 -17.03
C ALA A 49 22.99 -3.00 -17.05
N GLU A 50 23.40 -2.51 -18.23
CA GLU A 50 24.25 -1.33 -18.36
C GLU A 50 23.59 -0.07 -17.80
N ILE A 51 22.34 0.20 -18.18
CA ILE A 51 21.57 1.35 -17.68
C ILE A 51 21.48 1.33 -16.15
N ILE A 52 21.25 0.15 -15.56
CA ILE A 52 21.19 -0.02 -14.10
C ILE A 52 22.57 0.19 -13.47
N ASN A 53 23.62 -0.40 -14.02
CA ASN A 53 24.99 -0.28 -13.48
C ASN A 53 25.53 1.15 -13.59
N ASN A 54 25.14 1.88 -14.63
CA ASN A 54 25.48 3.28 -14.84
C ASN A 54 24.62 4.24 -14.00
N GLN A 55 23.68 3.73 -13.19
CA GLN A 55 22.76 4.53 -12.36
C GLN A 55 21.93 5.53 -13.16
N GLU A 56 21.58 5.19 -14.41
CA GLU A 56 20.79 6.04 -15.28
C GLU A 56 19.28 6.00 -14.97
N VAL A 57 18.87 5.12 -14.04
CA VAL A 57 17.51 4.99 -13.50
C VAL A 57 17.54 4.96 -11.98
N SER A 58 16.43 5.35 -11.36
CA SER A 58 16.33 5.38 -9.90
C SER A 58 16.44 3.97 -9.27
N PRO A 59 16.88 3.85 -8.01
CA PRO A 59 16.93 2.55 -7.32
C PRO A 59 15.59 1.82 -7.26
N HIS A 60 14.48 2.55 -7.08
CA HIS A 60 13.11 2.02 -7.19
C HIS A 60 12.85 1.42 -8.59
N LYS A 61 13.22 2.15 -9.65
CA LYS A 61 13.02 1.69 -11.02
C LYS A 61 13.85 0.44 -11.30
N ALA A 62 15.14 0.46 -10.97
CA ALA A 62 16.01 -0.72 -11.06
C ALA A 62 15.42 -1.91 -10.28
N ALA A 63 14.82 -1.65 -9.10
CA ALA A 63 14.15 -2.66 -8.30
C ALA A 63 13.01 -3.36 -8.98
N TYR A 64 12.09 -2.57 -9.50
CA TYR A 64 10.97 -3.05 -10.25
C TYR A 64 11.43 -3.77 -11.53
N THR A 65 12.31 -3.18 -12.32
CA THR A 65 12.79 -3.77 -13.58
C THR A 65 13.49 -5.11 -13.39
N ILE A 66 14.37 -5.25 -12.38
CA ILE A 66 15.01 -6.54 -12.07
C ILE A 66 13.96 -7.58 -11.65
N SER A 67 12.93 -7.18 -10.90
CA SER A 67 11.87 -8.11 -10.49
C SER A 67 11.09 -8.68 -11.68
N GLN A 68 10.99 -7.97 -12.81
CA GLN A 68 10.34 -8.48 -14.03
C GLN A 68 11.11 -9.65 -14.66
N LEU A 69 12.42 -9.76 -14.41
CA LEU A 69 13.24 -10.86 -14.94
C LEU A 69 12.91 -12.21 -14.30
N THR A 70 12.23 -12.23 -13.14
CA THR A 70 11.79 -13.50 -12.55
C THR A 70 10.68 -14.17 -13.34
N GLY A 71 10.00 -13.44 -14.23
CA GLY A 71 8.94 -13.95 -15.11
C GLY A 71 9.43 -14.44 -16.47
N LEU A 72 10.74 -14.54 -16.71
CA LEU A 72 11.26 -14.97 -18.00
C LEU A 72 10.92 -16.43 -18.29
N GLN A 73 10.17 -16.65 -19.37
CA GLN A 73 9.87 -17.99 -19.87
C GLN A 73 11.14 -18.59 -20.51
N SER A 74 11.72 -19.59 -19.86
CA SER A 74 12.84 -20.40 -20.37
C SER A 74 14.10 -19.59 -20.75
N PRO A 75 14.81 -18.99 -19.76
CA PRO A 75 16.02 -18.21 -20.04
C PRO A 75 17.16 -19.10 -20.56
N SER A 76 17.86 -18.64 -21.60
CA SER A 76 19.05 -19.32 -22.10
C SER A 76 20.24 -19.16 -21.13
N ASN A 77 21.24 -20.05 -21.21
CA ASN A 77 22.44 -19.97 -20.37
C ASN A 77 23.17 -18.62 -20.46
N SER A 78 23.11 -17.95 -21.62
CA SER A 78 23.73 -16.64 -21.79
C SER A 78 22.95 -15.53 -21.07
N ILE A 79 21.62 -15.63 -21.02
CA ILE A 79 20.76 -14.73 -20.22
C ILE A 79 21.01 -14.96 -18.73
N VAL A 80 21.06 -16.22 -18.28
CA VAL A 80 21.33 -16.56 -16.87
C VAL A 80 22.66 -15.98 -16.41
N LYS A 81 23.72 -16.12 -17.22
CA LYS A 81 25.04 -15.53 -16.91
C LYS A 81 24.99 -14.00 -16.79
N GLU A 82 24.25 -13.33 -17.67
CA GLU A 82 24.13 -11.87 -17.62
C GLU A 82 23.35 -11.41 -16.39
N VAL A 83 22.23 -12.07 -16.07
CA VAL A 83 21.46 -11.80 -14.85
C VAL A 83 22.30 -12.06 -13.61
N GLN A 84 23.07 -13.15 -13.58
CA GLN A 84 23.98 -13.46 -12.49
C GLN A 84 25.04 -12.36 -12.31
N LYS A 85 25.64 -11.88 -13.41
CA LYS A 85 26.59 -10.77 -13.39
C LYS A 85 25.96 -9.48 -12.87
N LEU A 86 24.74 -9.17 -13.30
CA LEU A 86 23.98 -8.02 -12.80
C LEU A 86 23.70 -8.14 -11.29
N CYS A 87 23.25 -9.31 -10.82
CA CYS A 87 23.04 -9.56 -9.39
C CYS A 87 24.32 -9.42 -8.56
N GLN A 88 25.47 -9.68 -9.16
CA GLN A 88 26.78 -9.56 -8.50
C GLN A 88 27.35 -8.14 -8.53
N SER A 89 26.75 -7.21 -9.28
CA SER A 89 27.24 -5.84 -9.37
C SER A 89 27.06 -5.11 -8.04
N GLU A 90 27.99 -4.20 -7.73
CA GLU A 90 27.95 -3.39 -6.50
C GLU A 90 26.63 -2.63 -6.36
N GLN A 91 26.08 -2.14 -7.48
CA GLN A 91 24.82 -1.40 -7.49
C GLN A 91 23.63 -2.27 -7.04
N VAL A 92 23.60 -3.54 -7.45
CA VAL A 92 22.50 -4.46 -7.08
C VAL A 92 22.71 -5.04 -5.69
N LYS A 93 23.95 -5.41 -5.33
CA LYS A 93 24.29 -5.91 -3.99
C LYS A 93 24.02 -4.89 -2.89
N ASN A 94 24.38 -3.63 -3.11
CA ASN A 94 24.19 -2.57 -2.12
C ASN A 94 22.76 -2.00 -2.14
N ARG A 95 21.88 -2.48 -3.03
CA ARG A 95 20.52 -1.94 -3.17
C ARG A 95 19.66 -2.01 -1.90
N PRO A 96 19.67 -3.10 -1.10
CA PRO A 96 18.96 -3.11 0.18
C PRO A 96 19.33 -1.92 1.06
N ILE A 97 20.63 -1.64 1.17
CA ILE A 97 21.17 -0.53 1.96
C ILE A 97 20.67 0.79 1.40
N VAL A 98 20.80 1.00 0.08
CA VAL A 98 20.34 2.23 -0.59
C VAL A 98 18.84 2.46 -0.40
N LEU A 99 18.02 1.41 -0.49
CA LEU A 99 16.56 1.54 -0.32
C LEU A 99 16.16 1.82 1.14
N VAL A 100 16.89 1.25 2.11
CA VAL A 100 16.71 1.57 3.54
C VAL A 100 17.12 3.01 3.81
N GLU A 101 18.27 3.47 3.29
CA GLU A 101 18.68 4.87 3.42
C GLU A 101 17.66 5.83 2.79
N GLN A 102 17.06 5.46 1.66
CA GLN A 102 15.98 6.25 1.06
C GLN A 102 14.76 6.36 1.96
N TYR A 103 14.40 5.28 2.67
CA TYR A 103 13.34 5.30 3.65
C TYR A 103 13.67 6.21 4.85
N GLU A 104 14.91 6.14 5.37
CA GLU A 104 15.36 6.98 6.50
C GLU A 104 15.43 8.46 6.14
N LYS A 105 15.85 8.79 4.92
CA LYS A 105 15.96 10.17 4.41
C LYS A 105 14.61 10.74 3.94
N ALA A 106 13.60 9.90 3.76
CA ALA A 106 12.30 10.33 3.25
C ALA A 106 11.60 11.30 4.21
N THR A 107 11.17 12.44 3.67
CA THR A 107 10.50 13.49 4.45
C THR A 107 8.98 13.36 4.40
N THR A 108 8.47 12.71 3.35
CA THR A 108 7.04 12.51 3.13
C THR A 108 6.64 11.05 3.33
N LEU A 109 5.38 10.84 3.72
CA LEU A 109 4.80 9.50 3.82
C LEU A 109 4.86 8.76 2.48
N GLN A 110 4.62 9.46 1.36
CA GLN A 110 4.65 8.86 0.03
C GLN A 110 6.05 8.32 -0.33
N GLU A 111 7.11 9.09 -0.05
CA GLU A 111 8.49 8.64 -0.26
C GLU A 111 8.82 7.40 0.56
N LYS A 112 8.40 7.39 1.84
CA LYS A 112 8.54 6.20 2.72
C LYS A 112 7.83 4.98 2.13
N LEU A 113 6.58 5.13 1.67
CA LEU A 113 5.81 4.04 1.08
C LEU A 113 6.41 3.53 -0.23
N ASN A 114 6.95 4.41 -1.06
CA ASN A 114 7.64 4.04 -2.31
C ASN A 114 8.94 3.27 -2.02
N ALA A 115 9.72 3.68 -1.01
CA ALA A 115 10.92 2.96 -0.59
C ALA A 115 10.57 1.54 -0.07
N LEU A 116 9.52 1.42 0.76
CA LEU A 116 9.03 0.13 1.24
C LEU A 116 8.46 -0.76 0.11
N ALA A 117 7.75 -0.17 -0.86
CA ALA A 117 7.32 -0.89 -2.06
C ALA A 117 8.50 -1.43 -2.86
N SER A 118 9.57 -0.65 -2.98
CA SER A 118 10.82 -1.07 -3.64
C SER A 118 11.49 -2.24 -2.92
N LEU A 119 11.52 -2.22 -1.58
CA LEU A 119 12.04 -3.31 -0.75
C LEU A 119 11.19 -4.57 -0.91
N GLY A 120 9.86 -4.44 -0.88
CA GLY A 120 8.94 -5.55 -1.12
C GLY A 120 9.08 -6.17 -2.50
N ASN A 121 9.24 -5.32 -3.52
CA ASN A 121 9.53 -5.75 -4.89
C ASN A 121 10.92 -6.38 -5.01
N ALA A 122 11.89 -5.97 -4.18
CA ALA A 122 13.19 -6.60 -4.14
C ALA A 122 13.12 -8.04 -3.63
N GLY A 123 12.31 -8.29 -2.58
CA GLY A 123 12.20 -9.61 -1.96
C GLY A 123 13.54 -10.14 -1.45
N ILE A 124 14.39 -9.23 -0.96
CA ILE A 124 15.74 -9.54 -0.47
C ILE A 124 15.63 -9.91 1.01
N ASP A 125 16.13 -11.07 1.38
CA ASP A 125 16.10 -11.60 2.75
C ASP A 125 16.96 -10.80 3.73
N THR A 126 18.12 -10.28 3.28
CA THR A 126 19.02 -9.46 4.10
C THR A 126 18.42 -8.13 4.57
N SER A 127 17.30 -7.67 3.99
CA SER A 127 16.58 -6.46 4.46
C SER A 127 15.58 -6.74 5.59
N THR A 128 15.41 -7.99 6.00
CA THR A 128 14.43 -8.38 7.03
C THR A 128 14.67 -7.70 8.38
N PRO A 129 15.90 -7.60 8.91
CA PRO A 129 16.14 -6.92 10.19
C PRO A 129 15.75 -5.44 10.17
N GLN A 130 15.98 -4.74 9.07
CA GLN A 130 15.62 -3.32 8.91
C GLN A 130 14.11 -3.15 8.80
N LEU A 131 13.44 -4.02 8.04
CA LEU A 131 11.97 -4.05 7.99
C LEU A 131 11.38 -4.31 9.38
N GLU A 132 11.97 -5.24 10.14
CA GLU A 132 11.53 -5.54 11.51
C GLU A 132 11.65 -4.33 12.45
N GLN A 133 12.74 -3.56 12.35
CA GLN A 133 12.90 -2.31 13.12
C GLN A 133 11.77 -1.32 12.82
N ILE A 134 11.48 -1.10 11.54
CA ILE A 134 10.37 -0.22 11.10
C ILE A 134 9.03 -0.73 11.62
N ILE A 135 8.79 -2.04 11.55
CA ILE A 135 7.54 -2.66 12.01
C ILE A 135 7.35 -2.49 13.52
N LYS A 136 8.43 -2.58 14.31
CA LYS A 136 8.39 -2.47 15.78
C LYS A 136 8.35 -1.03 16.27
N ASP A 137 8.82 -0.07 15.49
CA ASP A 137 8.81 1.34 15.87
C ASP A 137 7.39 1.92 15.82
N ARG A 138 6.78 2.12 16.99
CA ARG A 138 5.45 2.71 17.13
C ARG A 138 5.41 4.22 16.88
N SER A 139 6.56 4.88 16.74
CA SER A 139 6.65 6.28 16.32
C SER A 139 6.43 6.45 14.81
N GLU A 140 6.66 5.39 14.03
CA GLU A 140 6.37 5.38 12.60
C GLU A 140 4.85 5.34 12.34
N PRO A 141 4.36 6.00 11.27
CA PRO A 141 2.95 5.94 10.90
C PRO A 141 2.49 4.50 10.67
N SER A 142 1.27 4.17 11.12
CA SER A 142 0.68 2.83 10.95
C SER A 142 0.71 2.35 9.50
N LEU A 143 0.55 3.25 8.54
CA LEU A 143 0.60 2.91 7.11
C LEU A 143 2.01 2.49 6.66
N SER A 144 3.06 3.14 7.16
CA SER A 144 4.45 2.73 6.92
C SER A 144 4.72 1.37 7.54
N ARG A 145 4.31 1.15 8.80
CA ARG A 145 4.45 -0.15 9.48
C ARG A 145 3.72 -1.26 8.73
N ALA A 146 2.48 -1.02 8.32
CA ALA A 146 1.70 -1.97 7.53
C ALA A 146 2.36 -2.25 6.17
N LYS A 147 2.87 -1.23 5.47
CA LYS A 147 3.58 -1.42 4.20
C LYS A 147 4.91 -2.16 4.38
N ALA A 148 5.60 -1.98 5.50
CA ALA A 148 6.79 -2.75 5.85
C ALA A 148 6.47 -4.24 6.09
N ILE A 149 5.34 -4.55 6.73
CA ILE A 149 4.84 -5.94 6.83
C ILE A 149 4.55 -6.50 5.44
N ASP A 150 3.83 -5.77 4.58
CA ASP A 150 3.53 -6.19 3.19
C ASP A 150 4.80 -6.36 2.33
N ALA A 151 5.91 -5.68 2.67
CA ALA A 151 7.20 -5.88 2.01
C ALA A 151 7.81 -7.28 2.28
N LEU A 152 7.39 -7.97 3.34
CA LEU A 152 7.85 -9.32 3.68
C LEU A 152 7.18 -10.42 2.84
N ARG A 153 6.18 -10.08 2.00
CA ARG A 153 5.35 -11.05 1.26
C ARG A 153 6.12 -12.05 0.39
N ARG A 154 7.27 -11.64 -0.17
CA ARG A 154 8.13 -12.50 -1.01
C ARG A 154 9.04 -13.42 -0.20
N LEU A 155 9.05 -13.26 1.12
CA LEU A 155 9.90 -13.99 2.05
C LEU A 155 9.11 -15.07 2.81
N THR A 156 7.79 -15.19 2.58
CA THR A 156 6.91 -16.14 3.28
C THR A 156 7.26 -17.60 3.02
N THR A 157 7.81 -17.91 1.85
CA THR A 157 8.29 -19.26 1.50
C THR A 157 9.77 -19.46 1.81
N LYS A 158 10.57 -18.39 1.86
CA LYS A 158 12.01 -18.46 2.12
C LYS A 158 12.36 -18.57 3.60
N GLN A 159 11.62 -17.86 4.46
CA GLN A 159 11.87 -17.81 5.90
C GLN A 159 10.55 -17.82 6.71
N PRO A 160 9.67 -18.83 6.51
CA PRO A 160 8.34 -18.87 7.11
C PRO A 160 8.39 -18.76 8.64
N MET A 161 9.25 -19.52 9.31
CA MET A 161 9.36 -19.53 10.78
C MET A 161 9.77 -18.17 11.36
N THR A 162 10.75 -17.51 10.75
CA THR A 162 11.19 -16.16 11.16
C THR A 162 10.04 -15.16 11.09
N LEU A 163 9.27 -15.19 9.99
CA LEU A 163 8.13 -14.30 9.82
C LEU A 163 6.97 -14.64 10.77
N GLN A 164 6.72 -15.94 11.04
CA GLN A 164 5.71 -16.35 12.01
C GLN A 164 6.03 -15.80 13.40
N HIS A 165 7.28 -15.94 13.87
CA HIS A 165 7.72 -15.40 15.16
C HIS A 165 7.65 -13.88 15.24
N MET A 166 7.88 -13.19 14.12
CA MET A 166 7.81 -11.72 14.05
C MET A 166 6.36 -11.20 14.05
N LEU A 167 5.49 -11.82 13.25
CA LEU A 167 4.16 -11.28 12.94
C LEU A 167 3.07 -11.75 13.91
N LEU A 168 3.21 -12.95 14.48
CA LEU A 168 2.22 -13.47 15.43
C LEU A 168 2.04 -12.56 16.65
N PRO A 169 3.10 -12.11 17.36
CA PRO A 169 2.94 -11.20 18.51
C PRO A 169 2.27 -9.88 18.15
N ILE A 170 2.46 -9.38 16.93
CA ILE A 170 1.81 -8.15 16.45
C ILE A 170 0.32 -8.38 16.29
N TYR A 171 -0.08 -9.48 15.65
CA TYR A 171 -1.49 -9.84 15.51
C TYR A 171 -2.18 -10.04 16.86
N LEU A 172 -1.54 -10.76 17.79
CA LEU A 172 -2.11 -11.06 19.10
C LEU A 172 -2.28 -9.81 20.00
N ASN A 173 -1.54 -8.73 19.73
CA ASN A 173 -1.56 -7.53 20.55
C ASN A 173 -2.74 -6.61 20.21
N ASN A 174 -3.78 -6.61 21.03
CA ASN A 174 -4.96 -5.74 20.85
C ASN A 174 -4.70 -4.24 21.02
N GLN A 175 -3.52 -3.84 21.50
CA GLN A 175 -3.08 -2.44 21.57
C GLN A 175 -2.40 -1.96 20.29
N GLU A 176 -2.12 -2.87 19.34
CA GLU A 176 -1.62 -2.49 18.02
C GLU A 176 -2.74 -1.92 17.14
N ASP A 177 -2.34 -1.09 16.18
CA ASP A 177 -3.24 -0.52 15.18
C ASP A 177 -3.98 -1.64 14.41
N PRO A 178 -5.31 -1.57 14.26
CA PRO A 178 -6.09 -2.59 13.58
C PRO A 178 -5.59 -2.94 12.18
N ASN A 179 -5.13 -1.96 11.39
CA ASN A 179 -4.61 -2.20 10.05
C ASN A 179 -3.27 -2.95 10.09
N VAL A 180 -2.38 -2.59 11.03
CA VAL A 180 -1.10 -3.29 11.22
C VAL A 180 -1.36 -4.76 11.60
N ARG A 181 -2.33 -5.03 12.47
CA ARG A 181 -2.73 -6.40 12.87
C ARG A 181 -3.33 -7.19 11.71
N ILE A 182 -4.20 -6.56 10.90
CA ILE A 182 -4.82 -7.18 9.72
C ILE A 182 -3.74 -7.57 8.70
N VAL A 183 -2.80 -6.68 8.40
CA VAL A 183 -1.72 -6.97 7.45
C VAL A 183 -0.74 -7.99 8.02
N ALA A 184 -0.46 -7.96 9.33
CA ALA A 184 0.31 -9.01 10.01
C ALA A 184 -0.33 -10.40 9.81
N LEU A 185 -1.63 -10.51 10.09
CA LEU A 185 -2.37 -11.76 9.86
C LEU A 185 -2.35 -12.18 8.38
N GLN A 186 -2.52 -11.23 7.45
CA GLN A 186 -2.49 -11.52 6.03
C GLN A 186 -1.18 -12.18 5.60
N ILE A 187 -0.04 -11.62 6.01
CA ILE A 187 1.27 -12.18 5.66
C ILE A 187 1.55 -13.47 6.47
N LEU A 188 1.13 -13.53 7.73
CA LEU A 188 1.25 -14.73 8.57
C LEU A 188 0.52 -15.94 7.95
N MET A 189 -0.71 -15.77 7.46
CA MET A 189 -1.44 -16.88 6.82
C MET A 189 -0.75 -17.39 5.55
N ARG A 190 0.00 -16.53 4.85
CA ARG A 190 0.76 -16.91 3.66
C ARG A 190 2.01 -17.74 3.96
N THR A 191 2.46 -17.81 5.22
CA THR A 191 3.59 -18.67 5.61
C THR A 191 3.18 -20.12 5.83
N GLN A 192 1.91 -20.49 5.58
CA GLN A 192 1.34 -21.81 5.92
C GLN A 192 1.62 -22.17 7.39
N PRO A 193 1.06 -21.40 8.34
CA PRO A 193 1.38 -21.53 9.75
C PRO A 193 0.98 -22.90 10.31
N GLU A 194 1.75 -23.37 11.29
CA GLU A 194 1.50 -24.63 11.99
C GLU A 194 0.13 -24.63 12.70
N PRO A 195 -0.49 -25.81 12.92
CA PRO A 195 -1.78 -25.94 13.60
C PRO A 195 -1.89 -25.17 14.93
N SER A 196 -0.82 -25.17 15.73
CA SER A 196 -0.78 -24.46 17.02
C SER A 196 -0.87 -22.94 16.88
N VAL A 197 -0.34 -22.37 15.79
CA VAL A 197 -0.45 -20.94 15.48
C VAL A 197 -1.87 -20.62 15.02
N ILE A 198 -2.50 -21.49 14.22
CA ILE A 198 -3.91 -21.36 13.83
C ILE A 198 -4.82 -21.35 15.05
N ASP A 199 -4.59 -22.24 16.02
CA ASP A 199 -5.38 -22.31 17.25
C ASP A 199 -5.27 -21.01 18.06
N GLN A 200 -4.05 -20.44 18.17
CA GLN A 200 -3.85 -19.13 18.80
C GLN A 200 -4.59 -18.00 18.07
N ILE A 201 -4.58 -18.02 16.73
CA ILE A 201 -5.30 -17.02 15.94
C ILE A 201 -6.81 -17.12 16.18
N ILE A 202 -7.37 -18.33 16.16
CA ILE A 202 -8.81 -18.55 16.34
C ILE A 202 -9.24 -18.20 17.77
N TYR A 203 -8.44 -18.58 18.77
CA TYR A 203 -8.67 -18.18 20.15
C TYR A 203 -8.68 -16.66 20.29
N THR A 204 -7.68 -15.97 19.74
CA THR A 204 -7.59 -14.50 19.78
C THR A 204 -8.75 -13.83 19.07
N MET A 205 -9.14 -14.33 17.89
CA MET A 205 -10.30 -13.85 17.15
C MET A 205 -11.59 -13.96 17.99
N SER A 206 -11.78 -15.06 18.71
CA SER A 206 -12.98 -15.25 19.53
C SER A 206 -13.14 -14.13 20.59
N GLN A 207 -12.02 -13.67 21.14
CA GLN A 207 -11.95 -12.61 22.17
C GLN A 207 -11.67 -11.21 21.60
N GLU A 208 -11.61 -11.07 20.27
CA GLU A 208 -11.18 -9.83 19.63
C GLU A 208 -12.19 -8.69 19.90
N PRO A 209 -11.78 -7.57 20.55
CA PRO A 209 -12.66 -6.44 20.80
C PRO A 209 -12.88 -5.59 19.54
N ASN A 210 -11.88 -5.50 18.64
CA ASN A 210 -12.01 -4.70 17.44
C ASN A 210 -12.83 -5.43 16.37
N LYS A 211 -14.05 -4.96 16.12
CA LYS A 211 -14.96 -5.56 15.14
C LYS A 211 -14.36 -5.71 13.73
N ARG A 212 -13.50 -4.77 13.28
CA ARG A 212 -12.84 -4.85 11.96
C ARG A 212 -11.84 -6.00 11.90
N VAL A 213 -10.98 -6.12 12.91
CA VAL A 213 -9.99 -7.22 13.01
C VAL A 213 -10.71 -8.57 13.16
N LYS A 214 -11.77 -8.62 13.97
CA LYS A 214 -12.59 -9.82 14.17
C LYS A 214 -13.25 -10.25 12.87
N ALA A 215 -13.90 -9.33 12.17
CA ALA A 215 -14.57 -9.60 10.89
C ALA A 215 -13.57 -10.06 9.82
N TYR A 216 -12.43 -9.37 9.68
CA TYR A 216 -11.38 -9.77 8.75
C TYR A 216 -10.86 -11.18 9.03
N THR A 217 -10.53 -11.46 10.29
CA THR A 217 -9.99 -12.77 10.68
C THR A 217 -11.01 -13.86 10.43
N TYR A 218 -12.25 -13.68 10.91
CA TYR A 218 -13.31 -14.67 10.79
C TYR A 218 -13.62 -14.99 9.32
N GLN A 219 -13.81 -13.96 8.48
CA GLN A 219 -14.10 -14.18 7.06
C GLN A 219 -12.92 -14.82 6.32
N THR A 220 -11.69 -14.48 6.69
CA THR A 220 -10.49 -15.13 6.13
C THR A 220 -10.42 -16.61 6.52
N MET A 221 -10.64 -16.95 7.78
CA MET A 221 -10.66 -18.34 8.25
C MET A 221 -11.82 -19.13 7.65
N LYS A 222 -13.00 -18.52 7.55
CA LYS A 222 -14.18 -19.12 6.91
C LYS A 222 -13.94 -19.42 5.43
N MET A 223 -13.23 -18.54 4.72
CA MET A 223 -12.80 -18.77 3.34
C MET A 223 -11.80 -19.93 3.27
N VAL A 224 -10.74 -19.92 4.09
CA VAL A 224 -9.72 -20.98 4.13
C VAL A 224 -10.32 -22.36 4.44
N ALA A 225 -11.22 -22.45 5.43
CA ALA A 225 -11.93 -23.68 5.81
C ALA A 225 -12.78 -24.28 4.67
N LYS A 226 -13.12 -23.47 3.66
CA LYS A 226 -13.91 -23.87 2.49
C LYS A 226 -13.08 -23.90 1.20
N SER A 227 -11.77 -23.64 1.29
CA SER A 227 -10.88 -23.58 0.12
C SER A 227 -10.93 -24.89 -0.65
N LYS A 228 -11.07 -24.78 -1.97
CA LYS A 228 -10.92 -25.90 -2.91
C LYS A 228 -9.53 -25.97 -3.52
N ASN A 229 -8.65 -25.04 -3.18
CA ASN A 229 -7.27 -25.05 -3.66
C ASN A 229 -6.52 -26.21 -2.98
N PRO A 230 -5.94 -27.15 -3.74
CA PRO A 230 -5.22 -28.29 -3.16
C PRO A 230 -4.06 -27.87 -2.24
N ALA A 231 -3.41 -26.73 -2.53
CA ALA A 231 -2.34 -26.20 -1.70
C ALA A 231 -2.78 -25.84 -0.27
N ASP A 232 -4.08 -25.56 -0.07
CA ASP A 232 -4.62 -25.23 1.24
C ASP A 232 -5.11 -26.46 2.01
N ARG A 233 -5.06 -27.67 1.43
CA ARG A 233 -5.78 -28.84 1.98
C ARG A 233 -5.47 -29.12 3.45
N GLN A 234 -4.20 -29.06 3.84
CA GLN A 234 -3.78 -29.31 5.22
C GLN A 234 -4.32 -28.22 6.17
N MET A 235 -4.05 -26.95 5.84
CA MET A 235 -4.49 -25.79 6.62
C MET A 235 -6.02 -25.71 6.70
N SER A 236 -6.72 -25.89 5.57
CA SER A 236 -8.18 -25.89 5.45
C SER A 236 -8.83 -26.91 6.39
N LYS A 237 -8.31 -28.14 6.44
CA LYS A 237 -8.82 -29.18 7.35
C LYS A 237 -8.70 -28.75 8.80
N HIS A 238 -7.53 -28.20 9.19
CA HIS A 238 -7.30 -27.76 10.57
C HIS A 238 -8.16 -26.55 10.93
N VAL A 239 -8.17 -25.50 10.10
CA VAL A 239 -8.99 -24.30 10.28
C VAL A 239 -10.47 -24.66 10.37
N LYS A 240 -10.97 -25.58 9.52
CA LYS A 240 -12.37 -26.03 9.57
C LYS A 240 -12.73 -26.63 10.92
N ASN A 241 -11.85 -27.44 11.51
CA ASN A 241 -12.08 -28.05 12.82
C ASN A 241 -11.99 -27.00 13.93
N ALA A 242 -10.94 -26.18 13.93
CA ALA A 242 -10.72 -25.18 14.96
C ALA A 242 -11.83 -24.11 14.98
N MET A 243 -12.36 -23.72 13.81
CA MET A 243 -13.49 -22.78 13.69
C MET A 243 -14.79 -23.28 14.33
N GLN A 244 -14.96 -24.59 14.57
CA GLN A 244 -16.14 -25.11 15.27
C GLN A 244 -16.20 -24.66 16.73
N SER A 245 -15.06 -24.35 17.34
CA SER A 245 -14.98 -23.82 18.70
C SER A 245 -15.14 -22.30 18.78
N ALA A 246 -15.07 -21.60 17.64
CA ALA A 246 -15.21 -20.16 17.55
C ALA A 246 -16.70 -19.78 17.62
N ASN A 247 -17.24 -19.65 18.83
CA ASN A 247 -18.58 -19.14 19.06
C ASN A 247 -18.67 -17.64 18.67
N VAL A 248 -18.95 -17.37 17.39
CA VAL A 248 -18.94 -16.03 16.81
C VAL A 248 -20.29 -15.72 16.17
N ASP A 249 -20.88 -14.60 16.58
CA ASP A 249 -22.08 -14.05 15.96
C ASP A 249 -21.72 -13.36 14.62
N GLU A 250 -21.97 -14.05 13.51
CA GLU A 250 -21.68 -13.55 12.17
C GLU A 250 -22.44 -12.26 11.82
N GLN A 251 -23.61 -12.01 12.42
CA GLN A 251 -24.42 -10.82 12.11
C GLN A 251 -23.71 -9.53 12.52
N GLN A 252 -22.81 -9.62 13.52
CA GLN A 252 -22.03 -8.48 14.01
C GLN A 252 -20.79 -8.18 13.16
N LEU A 253 -20.48 -9.02 12.16
CA LEU A 253 -19.27 -8.96 11.34
C LEU A 253 -19.49 -8.37 9.95
N TRP A 254 -20.55 -7.56 9.77
CA TRP A 254 -20.91 -6.95 8.49
C TRP A 254 -19.84 -6.01 7.91
N SER A 255 -18.92 -5.49 8.74
CA SER A 255 -17.91 -4.52 8.32
C SER A 255 -16.88 -5.06 7.34
N TYR A 256 -16.81 -6.39 7.16
CA TYR A 256 -15.91 -7.01 6.20
C TYR A 256 -16.56 -8.25 5.60
N ALA A 257 -16.41 -8.42 4.30
CA ALA A 257 -16.90 -9.60 3.60
C ALA A 257 -15.85 -10.10 2.62
N LYS A 258 -15.69 -11.43 2.53
CA LYS A 258 -14.70 -12.09 1.67
C LYS A 258 -15.27 -13.38 1.12
N TRP A 259 -15.16 -13.53 -0.19
CA TRP A 259 -15.67 -14.67 -0.94
C TRP A 259 -14.58 -15.19 -1.87
N GLN A 260 -14.58 -16.50 -2.10
CA GLN A 260 -13.78 -17.13 -3.13
C GLN A 260 -14.70 -17.95 -4.02
N ILE A 261 -14.59 -17.74 -5.32
CA ILE A 261 -15.32 -18.43 -6.37
C ILE A 261 -14.32 -19.35 -7.08
N PRO A 262 -14.29 -20.65 -6.74
CA PRO A 262 -13.36 -21.60 -7.32
C PRO A 262 -13.93 -22.27 -8.58
N VAL A 263 -13.13 -22.33 -9.63
CA VAL A 263 -13.28 -23.20 -10.80
C VAL A 263 -12.11 -24.17 -10.77
N TYR A 264 -12.31 -25.39 -10.26
CA TYR A 264 -11.24 -26.37 -10.10
C TYR A 264 -11.65 -27.71 -10.69
N SER A 265 -10.76 -28.29 -11.51
CA SER A 265 -10.88 -29.62 -12.09
C SER A 265 -9.90 -30.58 -11.40
N PRO A 266 -10.40 -31.52 -10.57
CA PRO A 266 -9.55 -32.54 -9.95
C PRO A 266 -8.87 -33.46 -10.96
N GLU A 267 -9.52 -33.76 -12.08
CA GLU A 267 -8.99 -34.66 -13.13
C GLU A 267 -7.78 -34.08 -13.85
N GLN A 268 -7.77 -32.75 -14.06
CA GLN A 268 -6.67 -32.06 -14.71
C GLN A 268 -5.63 -31.54 -13.72
N GLU A 269 -5.96 -31.53 -12.42
CA GLU A 269 -5.18 -30.85 -11.38
C GLU A 269 -4.96 -29.36 -11.69
N GLU A 270 -6.00 -28.71 -12.22
CA GLU A 270 -5.98 -27.31 -12.63
C GLU A 270 -7.15 -26.54 -12.04
N GLY A 271 -6.92 -25.29 -11.66
CA GLY A 271 -8.01 -24.42 -11.22
C GLY A 271 -7.70 -22.94 -11.22
N ILE A 272 -8.76 -22.15 -11.21
CA ILE A 272 -8.77 -20.71 -11.11
C ILE A 272 -9.64 -20.33 -9.90
N PHE A 273 -9.15 -19.42 -9.08
CA PHE A 273 -9.78 -18.97 -7.84
C PHE A 273 -9.94 -17.46 -7.91
N LEU A 274 -11.19 -17.00 -7.99
CA LEU A 274 -11.51 -15.57 -7.93
C LEU A 274 -11.87 -15.22 -6.48
N THR A 275 -11.01 -14.47 -5.81
CA THR A 275 -11.25 -13.96 -4.47
C THR A 275 -11.72 -12.51 -4.53
N LEU A 276 -12.88 -12.22 -3.95
CA LEU A 276 -13.43 -10.89 -3.80
C LEU A 276 -13.48 -10.57 -2.31
N ALA A 277 -13.05 -9.38 -1.91
CA ALA A 277 -13.37 -8.91 -0.56
C ALA A 277 -13.62 -7.41 -0.53
N THR A 278 -14.32 -7.01 0.51
CA THR A 278 -14.70 -5.64 0.74
C THR A 278 -14.71 -5.33 2.22
N GLU A 279 -14.32 -4.11 2.55
CA GLU A 279 -14.37 -3.56 3.89
C GLU A 279 -15.22 -2.31 3.87
N TYR A 280 -16.13 -2.19 4.82
CA TYR A 280 -17.02 -1.05 4.96
C TYR A 280 -16.62 -0.19 6.16
N SER A 281 -16.63 1.12 5.95
CA SER A 281 -16.56 2.07 7.07
C SER A 281 -17.90 2.14 7.80
N GLN A 282 -17.88 2.48 9.09
CA GLN A 282 -19.11 2.65 9.88
C GLN A 282 -20.01 3.81 9.41
N ARG A 283 -19.55 4.64 8.46
CA ARG A 283 -20.19 5.91 8.07
C ARG A 283 -20.57 6.01 6.59
N SER A 284 -20.35 4.97 5.79
CA SER A 284 -20.56 5.01 4.34
C SER A 284 -21.04 3.67 3.83
N TRP A 285 -22.07 3.69 2.98
CA TRP A 285 -22.54 2.52 2.23
C TRP A 285 -21.50 2.05 1.21
N MET A 286 -20.68 2.97 0.69
CA MET A 286 -19.59 2.62 -0.21
C MET A 286 -18.40 2.05 0.59
N PRO A 287 -17.82 0.91 0.15
CA PRO A 287 -16.64 0.32 0.78
C PRO A 287 -15.47 1.27 0.96
N SER A 288 -14.74 1.12 2.06
CA SER A 288 -13.46 1.78 2.29
C SER A 288 -12.30 1.05 1.60
N LEU A 289 -12.41 -0.26 1.41
CA LEU A 289 -11.47 -1.07 0.66
C LEU A 289 -12.26 -2.12 -0.13
N SER A 290 -11.92 -2.30 -1.40
CA SER A 290 -12.36 -3.43 -2.20
C SER A 290 -11.14 -4.07 -2.82
N TYR A 291 -11.06 -5.39 -2.79
CA TYR A 291 -10.02 -6.11 -3.49
C TYR A 291 -10.55 -7.28 -4.29
N MET A 292 -9.92 -7.50 -5.44
CA MET A 292 -10.12 -8.64 -6.31
C MET A 292 -8.78 -9.31 -6.52
N LYS A 293 -8.68 -10.59 -6.18
CA LYS A 293 -7.54 -11.44 -6.47
C LYS A 293 -7.98 -12.56 -7.40
N ILE A 294 -7.17 -12.85 -8.42
CA ILE A 294 -7.31 -14.03 -9.27
C ILE A 294 -6.04 -14.84 -9.07
N ASP A 295 -6.15 -16.08 -8.64
CA ASP A 295 -5.04 -17.03 -8.56
C ASP A 295 -5.36 -18.34 -9.28
N SER A 296 -4.32 -19.06 -9.65
CA SER A 296 -4.45 -20.34 -10.35
C SER A 296 -3.59 -21.43 -9.73
N TYR A 297 -4.06 -22.67 -9.86
CA TYR A 297 -3.37 -23.89 -9.50
C TYR A 297 -3.14 -24.73 -10.75
N PHE A 298 -1.92 -25.23 -10.95
CA PHE A 298 -1.57 -26.12 -12.07
C PHE A 298 -0.52 -27.13 -11.59
N LYS A 299 -0.83 -28.43 -11.62
CA LYS A 299 0.14 -29.53 -11.40
C LYS A 299 1.09 -29.27 -10.21
N ASP A 300 0.50 -29.12 -9.03
CA ASP A 300 1.16 -28.84 -7.74
C ASP A 300 1.79 -27.45 -7.57
N GLN A 301 1.66 -26.58 -8.56
CA GLN A 301 2.02 -25.18 -8.42
C GLN A 301 0.78 -24.36 -8.08
N SER A 302 0.83 -23.64 -6.96
CA SER A 302 -0.20 -22.67 -6.56
C SER A 302 0.29 -21.23 -6.80
N ASN A 303 -0.65 -20.30 -6.95
CA ASN A 303 -0.37 -18.89 -7.26
C ASN A 303 0.44 -18.71 -8.56
N VAL A 304 0.21 -19.55 -9.57
CA VAL A 304 0.94 -19.50 -10.85
C VAL A 304 0.66 -18.17 -11.58
N ASN A 305 -0.59 -17.72 -11.59
CA ASN A 305 -1.01 -16.41 -12.07
C ASN A 305 -1.73 -15.67 -10.92
N ASP A 306 -1.01 -14.92 -10.09
CA ASP A 306 -1.62 -14.08 -9.04
C ASP A 306 -1.82 -12.66 -9.60
N LEU A 307 -3.06 -12.22 -9.77
CA LEU A 307 -3.39 -10.86 -10.19
C LEU A 307 -4.25 -10.23 -9.13
N VAL A 308 -3.81 -9.11 -8.57
CA VAL A 308 -4.53 -8.43 -7.52
C VAL A 308 -4.78 -6.96 -7.82
N PHE A 309 -6.04 -6.58 -7.63
CA PHE A 309 -6.53 -5.23 -7.74
C PHE A 309 -7.06 -4.79 -6.39
N TYR A 310 -6.67 -3.61 -5.94
CA TYR A 310 -7.17 -3.02 -4.71
C TYR A 310 -7.64 -1.60 -5.00
N LEU A 311 -8.88 -1.30 -4.61
CA LEU A 311 -9.44 0.03 -4.58
C LEU A 311 -9.56 0.45 -3.12
N MET A 312 -8.87 1.52 -2.75
CA MET A 312 -8.92 2.10 -1.41
C MET A 312 -9.57 3.47 -1.48
N LYS A 313 -10.63 3.66 -0.68
CA LYS A 313 -11.14 4.99 -0.39
C LYS A 313 -10.28 5.59 0.71
N ASN A 314 -9.69 6.75 0.46
CA ASN A 314 -9.00 7.47 1.51
C ASN A 314 -10.05 8.16 2.39
N GLN A 315 -10.35 7.50 3.49
CA GLN A 315 -10.81 8.17 4.71
C GLN A 315 -9.54 8.56 5.47
N PRO A 316 -9.52 9.68 6.23
CA PRO A 316 -8.51 9.83 7.27
C PRO A 316 -8.55 8.56 8.11
N LEU A 317 -7.48 7.78 8.05
CA LEU A 317 -7.22 6.77 9.06
C LEU A 317 -7.21 7.55 10.38
N TYR A 318 -8.15 7.22 11.28
CA TYR A 318 -8.45 7.83 12.57
C TYR A 318 -9.62 8.83 12.61
N GLY A 319 -10.74 8.34 13.15
CA GLY A 319 -11.36 9.04 14.27
C GLY A 319 -10.54 8.72 15.53
N GLN A 320 -9.70 9.66 15.96
CA GLN A 320 -9.40 9.76 17.39
C GLN A 320 -10.71 10.16 18.06
N ASP A 321 -11.34 9.23 18.74
CA ASP A 321 -12.20 9.49 19.89
C ASP A 321 -12.67 8.15 20.42
N TYR A 322 -11.86 7.50 21.26
CA TYR A 322 -12.34 6.74 22.43
C TYR A 322 -11.17 6.59 23.42
N THR A 323 -11.32 7.23 24.58
CA THR A 323 -10.51 7.18 25.81
C THR A 323 -9.20 8.00 25.87
N LYS A 324 -9.34 9.33 25.94
CA LYS A 324 -8.41 10.12 26.77
C LYS A 324 -8.61 9.71 28.23
N SER A 325 -7.82 8.75 28.69
CA SER A 325 -7.62 8.53 30.11
C SER A 325 -7.02 9.81 30.72
N ARG A 326 -7.84 10.49 31.52
CA ARG A 326 -7.43 11.56 32.44
C ARG A 326 -6.29 11.04 33.31
N ASN A 327 -5.09 11.61 33.18
CA ASN A 327 -4.25 12.05 34.30
C ASN A 327 -2.89 12.53 33.78
N ARG A 328 -2.79 13.82 33.46
CA ARG A 328 -1.54 14.57 33.67
C ARG A 328 -1.89 15.88 34.36
N ARG A 329 -1.57 15.94 35.65
CA ARG A 329 -1.52 17.19 36.42
C ARG A 329 -0.38 18.04 35.84
N THR A 330 -0.67 19.23 35.34
CA THR A 330 0.33 20.27 35.05
C THR A 330 0.11 21.45 35.98
N VAL A 331 1.20 21.92 36.58
CA VAL A 331 1.27 23.03 37.54
C VAL A 331 1.30 24.37 36.77
N PRO A 332 0.67 25.46 37.23
CA PRO A 332 0.55 26.70 36.44
C PRO A 332 1.71 27.68 36.71
N ILE A 333 2.16 28.39 35.67
CA ILE A 333 3.02 29.59 35.79
C ILE A 333 2.26 30.79 35.20
N ARG A 334 2.21 31.88 35.98
CA ARG A 334 1.50 33.16 35.76
C ARG A 334 2.13 34.01 34.65
N GLY A 335 1.31 34.83 33.99
CA GLY A 335 1.73 35.80 32.96
C GLY A 335 1.98 37.22 33.46
N ILE A 336 2.49 38.04 32.53
CA ILE A 336 2.43 39.51 32.35
C ILE A 336 3.07 39.78 30.95
N ASP A 337 2.74 40.89 30.26
CA ASP A 337 3.22 41.35 28.93
C ASP A 337 2.47 41.01 27.63
N ARG A 338 1.12 41.00 27.64
CA ARG A 338 0.34 40.94 26.38
C ARG A 338 -0.19 42.29 25.86
N ARG A 339 -0.15 43.37 26.67
CA ARG A 339 -0.93 44.60 26.36
C ARG A 339 -0.21 45.70 25.58
N LYS A 340 1.13 45.70 25.47
CA LYS A 340 1.85 46.75 24.71
C LYS A 340 2.03 46.45 23.22
N PHE A 341 2.05 45.17 22.82
CA PHE A 341 2.34 44.75 21.43
C PHE A 341 1.14 44.86 20.48
N GLU A 342 -0.09 44.83 21.00
CA GLU A 342 -1.32 44.89 20.20
C GLU A 342 -1.69 46.32 19.76
N GLN A 343 -1.19 47.35 20.45
CA GLN A 343 -1.51 48.75 20.11
C GLN A 343 -0.66 49.29 18.94
N GLU A 344 0.65 49.04 18.91
CA GLU A 344 1.54 49.53 17.83
C GLU A 344 1.25 48.89 16.45
N ASN A 345 0.79 47.63 16.42
CA ASN A 345 0.50 46.94 15.15
C ASN A 345 -0.78 47.44 14.46
N ASN A 346 -1.75 47.96 15.22
CA ASN A 346 -3.01 48.45 14.65
C ASN A 346 -2.84 49.81 13.98
N GLU A 347 -1.98 50.70 14.50
CA GLU A 347 -1.74 52.03 13.92
C GLU A 347 -1.00 51.96 12.58
N ASN A 348 0.00 51.09 12.47
CA ASN A 348 0.76 50.89 11.23
C ASN A 348 -0.07 50.23 10.11
N THR A 349 -0.98 49.32 10.48
CA THR A 349 -1.88 48.66 9.53
C THR A 349 -2.93 49.63 8.95
N GLN A 350 -3.30 50.66 9.72
CA GLN A 350 -4.27 51.66 9.29
C GLN A 350 -3.63 52.70 8.34
N GLN A 351 -2.41 53.16 8.61
CA GLN A 351 -1.68 54.07 7.72
C GLN A 351 -1.40 53.47 6.34
N LEU A 352 -1.11 52.16 6.26
CA LEU A 352 -0.94 51.45 5.00
C LEU A 352 -2.23 51.38 4.18
N LYS A 353 -3.38 51.14 4.82
CA LYS A 353 -4.67 51.10 4.12
C LYS A 353 -5.06 52.46 3.53
N ASP A 354 -4.76 53.54 4.25
CA ASP A 354 -5.06 54.90 3.80
C ASP A 354 -4.18 55.33 2.62
N MET A 355 -2.91 54.90 2.56
CA MET A 355 -2.04 55.13 1.39
C MET A 355 -2.50 54.34 0.15
N HIS A 356 -2.95 53.09 0.31
CA HIS A 356 -3.47 52.28 -0.81
C HIS A 356 -4.77 52.85 -1.39
N SER A 357 -5.60 53.48 -0.55
CA SER A 357 -6.81 54.19 -0.95
C SER A 357 -6.50 55.44 -1.78
N GLN A 358 -5.47 56.20 -1.41
CA GLN A 358 -5.08 57.44 -2.11
C GLN A 358 -4.42 57.20 -3.46
N LEU A 359 -3.79 56.04 -3.67
CA LEU A 359 -3.12 55.67 -4.92
C LEU A 359 -4.05 54.96 -5.93
N GLY A 360 -5.33 54.76 -5.61
CA GLY A 360 -6.34 54.24 -6.54
C GLY A 360 -6.16 52.78 -6.98
N ILE A 361 -5.32 51.99 -6.30
CA ILE A 361 -5.02 50.61 -6.66
C ILE A 361 -6.12 49.69 -6.12
N LYS A 362 -6.96 49.11 -7.00
CA LYS A 362 -7.87 48.01 -6.62
C LYS A 362 -7.10 46.70 -6.53
N SER A 363 -7.12 46.04 -5.36
CA SER A 363 -6.41 44.77 -5.16
C SER A 363 -7.01 43.67 -6.06
N ARG A 364 -6.25 43.21 -7.05
CA ARG A 364 -6.50 41.92 -7.68
C ARG A 364 -5.98 40.83 -6.73
N HIS A 365 -6.85 39.89 -6.37
CA HIS A 365 -6.58 38.81 -5.41
C HIS A 365 -5.20 38.19 -5.64
N GLY A 366 -4.30 38.40 -4.67
CA GLY A 366 -2.90 37.99 -4.73
C GLY A 366 -2.62 36.73 -3.91
N GLY A 367 -1.73 35.88 -4.43
CA GLY A 367 -0.97 34.92 -3.65
C GLY A 367 0.38 35.49 -3.20
N TYR A 368 1.07 34.73 -2.32
CA TYR A 368 2.52 34.81 -2.00
C TYR A 368 3.02 36.17 -1.45
N SER A 369 4.00 36.34 -0.56
CA SER A 369 5.00 35.52 0.12
C SER A 369 5.74 36.49 1.07
N TYR A 370 6.14 36.10 2.29
CA TYR A 370 7.51 36.30 2.80
C TYR A 370 7.68 35.67 4.19
N ASN A 371 8.75 34.88 4.35
CA ASN A 371 9.23 34.37 5.62
C ASN A 371 9.81 35.49 6.49
N ASP A 372 9.65 35.41 7.81
CA ASP A 372 10.82 35.60 8.67
C ASP A 372 10.81 34.72 9.94
N ARG A 373 12.03 34.31 10.29
CA ARG A 373 12.35 33.28 11.28
C ARG A 373 12.29 33.80 12.71
N TYR A 374 11.99 32.86 13.61
CA TYR A 374 12.09 32.86 15.08
C TYR A 374 10.85 33.30 15.88
N SER A 375 10.02 32.31 16.23
CA SER A 375 9.63 32.06 17.63
C SER A 375 9.12 30.62 17.79
N ARG A 376 10.03 29.76 18.29
CA ARG A 376 9.80 28.38 18.71
C ARG A 376 8.88 28.35 19.93
N SER A 377 7.60 28.03 19.74
CA SER A 377 6.72 27.38 20.76
C SER A 377 5.24 27.26 20.37
N GLY A 378 4.79 27.80 19.22
CA GLY A 378 3.39 27.72 18.77
C GLY A 378 3.08 26.78 17.60
N GLN A 379 4.10 26.28 16.87
CA GLN A 379 3.90 25.62 15.57
C GLN A 379 3.40 24.16 15.62
N GLN A 380 3.28 23.53 16.79
CA GLN A 380 2.80 22.14 16.86
C GLN A 380 1.27 22.00 16.82
N GLN A 381 0.50 23.07 17.07
CA GLN A 381 -0.98 22.97 17.12
C GLN A 381 -1.68 23.46 15.84
N GLU A 382 -1.14 24.48 15.17
CA GLU A 382 -1.74 24.98 13.91
C GLU A 382 -1.30 24.17 12.67
N GLN A 383 -0.09 23.57 12.68
CA GLN A 383 0.29 22.58 11.66
C GLN A 383 -0.51 21.27 11.76
N GLN A 384 -1.26 21.00 12.82
CA GLN A 384 -2.14 19.82 12.84
C GLN A 384 -3.53 20.09 12.23
N GLN A 385 -3.95 21.36 12.15
CA GLN A 385 -5.29 21.70 11.64
C GLN A 385 -5.29 22.00 10.14
N GLN A 386 -4.20 22.54 9.57
CA GLN A 386 -4.13 22.84 8.14
C GLN A 386 -3.82 21.60 7.26
N TYR A 387 -3.34 20.50 7.84
CA TYR A 387 -3.11 19.23 7.13
C TYR A 387 -4.38 18.40 6.90
N SER A 388 -5.53 18.85 7.41
CA SER A 388 -6.77 18.05 7.41
C SER A 388 -7.77 18.42 6.30
N HIS A 389 -7.40 19.25 5.32
CA HIS A 389 -8.37 19.80 4.35
C HIS A 389 -8.17 19.45 2.87
N ASN A 390 -7.32 18.47 2.48
CA ASN A 390 -7.29 18.05 1.06
C ASN A 390 -6.88 16.59 0.74
N ASN A 391 -6.85 15.67 1.71
CA ASN A 391 -6.29 14.32 1.49
C ASN A 391 -7.35 13.21 1.31
N ASN A 392 -8.44 13.44 0.59
CA ASN A 392 -9.37 12.36 0.21
C ASN A 392 -9.03 11.82 -1.18
N ILE A 393 -7.88 11.14 -1.31
CA ILE A 393 -7.40 10.57 -2.58
C ILE A 393 -7.76 9.07 -2.65
N ASN A 394 -8.71 8.67 -3.47
CA ASN A 394 -8.95 7.25 -3.71
C ASN A 394 -7.77 6.66 -4.48
N VAL A 395 -7.31 5.45 -4.15
CA VAL A 395 -6.15 4.84 -4.81
C VAL A 395 -6.55 3.49 -5.41
N PHE A 396 -6.16 3.27 -6.66
CA PHE A 396 -6.26 1.98 -7.34
C PHE A 396 -4.88 1.40 -7.56
N CYS A 397 -4.59 0.26 -6.94
CA CYS A 397 -3.31 -0.42 -7.08
C CYS A 397 -3.47 -1.75 -7.82
N THR A 398 -2.45 -2.08 -8.61
CA THR A 398 -2.31 -3.37 -9.31
C THR A 398 -1.05 -4.09 -8.86
N ARG A 399 -1.19 -5.39 -8.61
CA ARG A 399 -0.10 -6.30 -8.26
C ARG A 399 -0.19 -7.54 -9.14
N ILE A 400 0.94 -7.95 -9.71
CA ILE A 400 1.06 -9.17 -10.51
C ILE A 400 2.10 -10.05 -9.81
N GLY A 401 1.73 -11.28 -9.48
CA GLY A 401 2.47 -12.09 -8.53
C GLY A 401 2.58 -11.39 -7.18
N ASP A 402 3.80 -11.33 -6.67
CA ASP A 402 4.16 -10.53 -5.50
C ASP A 402 4.87 -9.21 -5.86
N VAL A 403 4.71 -8.72 -7.09
CA VAL A 403 5.33 -7.46 -7.54
C VAL A 403 4.28 -6.36 -7.63
N ASP A 404 4.51 -5.26 -6.90
CA ASP A 404 3.71 -4.05 -7.01
C ASP A 404 4.04 -3.38 -8.35
N HIS A 405 3.03 -3.22 -9.22
CA HIS A 405 3.19 -2.67 -10.57
C HIS A 405 2.83 -1.19 -10.64
N SER A 406 1.69 -0.81 -10.10
CA SER A 406 1.22 0.58 -10.17
C SER A 406 0.20 0.88 -9.09
N CYS A 407 0.19 2.14 -8.64
CA CYS A 407 -0.86 2.71 -7.81
C CYS A 407 -1.24 4.06 -8.42
N PHE A 408 -2.52 4.23 -8.74
CA PHE A 408 -3.05 5.42 -9.38
C PHE A 408 -4.01 6.11 -8.43
N GLU A 409 -3.84 7.42 -8.30
CA GLU A 409 -4.82 8.27 -7.66
C GLU A 409 -6.06 8.39 -8.57
N ILE A 410 -7.22 8.09 -8.02
CA ILE A 410 -8.51 8.31 -8.66
C ILE A 410 -9.03 9.67 -8.20
N GLN A 411 -9.01 10.64 -9.11
CA GLN A 411 -9.54 11.98 -8.85
C GLN A 411 -11.07 11.93 -8.63
N ASN A 412 -11.55 12.63 -7.61
CA ASN A 412 -12.96 12.63 -7.16
C ASN A 412 -13.96 13.22 -8.19
N SER A 413 -13.50 13.76 -9.33
CA SER A 413 -14.36 14.40 -10.34
C SER A 413 -15.37 13.43 -10.98
N TYR A 414 -15.06 12.14 -11.07
CA TYR A 414 -15.98 11.11 -11.61
C TYR A 414 -17.02 10.60 -10.62
N LEU A 415 -16.81 10.80 -9.31
CA LEU A 415 -17.71 10.31 -8.25
C LEU A 415 -18.75 11.35 -7.81
N ASN A 416 -18.51 12.64 -8.07
CA ASN A 416 -19.46 13.70 -7.72
C ASN A 416 -20.64 13.82 -8.70
N GLN A 417 -20.56 13.21 -9.89
CA GLN A 417 -21.66 13.23 -10.87
C GLN A 417 -22.85 12.37 -10.44
N THR A 418 -22.61 11.26 -9.72
CA THR A 418 -23.69 10.40 -9.21
C THR A 418 -24.40 10.99 -7.98
N THR A 419 -23.74 11.85 -7.19
CA THR A 419 -24.37 12.46 -6.01
C THR A 419 -25.29 13.63 -6.37
N GLN A 420 -25.02 14.35 -7.47
CA GLN A 420 -25.91 15.43 -7.94
C GLN A 420 -27.16 14.92 -8.66
N GLN A 421 -27.12 13.73 -9.28
CA GLN A 421 -28.32 13.12 -9.87
C GLN A 421 -29.26 12.48 -8.83
N GLN A 422 -28.75 12.10 -7.64
CA GLN A 422 -29.58 11.47 -6.59
C GLN A 422 -30.34 12.44 -5.68
N GLN A 423 -30.11 13.75 -5.81
CA GLN A 423 -30.91 14.76 -5.08
C GLN A 423 -32.21 15.16 -5.79
N GLN A 424 -32.53 14.57 -6.95
CA GLN A 424 -33.78 14.85 -7.68
C GLN A 424 -34.79 13.70 -7.76
N GLU A 425 -34.51 12.50 -7.22
CA GLU A 425 -35.49 11.40 -7.20
C GLU A 425 -35.70 10.86 -5.78
N SER A 426 -36.34 11.67 -4.93
CA SER A 426 -36.97 11.19 -3.71
C SER A 426 -38.45 10.90 -3.96
N SER A 427 -38.75 9.83 -4.70
CA SER A 427 -40.04 9.17 -4.66
C SER A 427 -39.83 7.67 -4.84
N MET A 428 -40.17 6.90 -3.80
CA MET A 428 -40.09 5.43 -3.81
C MET A 428 -41.01 4.86 -4.89
N PRO A 429 -40.51 4.04 -5.83
CA PRO A 429 -41.41 3.31 -6.73
C PRO A 429 -42.05 2.15 -5.97
N THR A 430 -43.37 2.16 -5.90
CA THR A 430 -44.21 1.05 -5.43
C THR A 430 -44.02 -0.19 -6.31
N LEU A 431 -43.76 -1.34 -5.67
CA LEU A 431 -43.68 -2.66 -6.32
C LEU A 431 -45.03 -3.04 -6.98
N PRO A 432 -45.06 -3.46 -8.26
CA PRO A 432 -46.25 -4.08 -8.83
C PRO A 432 -46.44 -5.49 -8.25
N GLN A 433 -47.60 -5.73 -7.65
CA GLN A 433 -48.12 -7.08 -7.44
C GLN A 433 -48.43 -7.70 -8.80
N CYS A 434 -47.70 -8.74 -9.21
CA CYS A 434 -48.19 -9.81 -10.07
C CYS A 434 -47.16 -10.93 -10.15
N LEU A 435 -47.57 -12.11 -9.68
CA LEU A 435 -47.20 -13.49 -10.08
C LEU A 435 -47.19 -14.41 -8.85
N LEU A 436 -48.38 -14.53 -8.24
CA LEU A 436 -48.85 -15.79 -7.68
C LEU A 436 -49.89 -16.30 -8.67
N ASN A 437 -49.51 -17.34 -9.41
CA ASN A 437 -50.34 -18.48 -9.80
C ASN A 437 -49.43 -19.55 -10.39
#